data_AF-A0A7S1L4N1-F1
#
_entry.id   AF-A0A7S1L4N1-F1
#
_cell.length_a   1.000
_cell.length_b   1.000
_cell.length_c   1.000
_cell.angle_alpha   90.00
_cell.angle_beta   90.00
_cell.angle_gamma   90.00
#
_symmetry.space_group_name_H-M   'P 1'
#
loop_
_entity.id
_entity.type
_entity.pdbx_description
1 polymer ?
#
loop_
_entity_poly.entity_id
_entity_poly.type
_entity_poly.pdbx_seq_one_letter_code
_entity_poly.pdbx_strand_id
1 'polypeptide(L)'
;SADASTRHEPLTPKSAAGSSMSLMPASPSKAPAASVEPPPGVRLCPLCCRMCKAADLPAHLDACPENKGSCPHCLAGVAVSAMDEHIRQCPRHRQQCYIC
;
A
#
# COMPACT_ATOMS: atom_id res chain seq x y z
N SER A 1 -36.98 44.93 -29.23
CA SER A 1 -36.13 45.94 -28.57
C SER A 1 -35.73 45.38 -27.21
N ALA A 2 -34.48 45.20 -26.81
CA ALA A 2 -33.20 45.65 -27.33
C ALA A 2 -32.13 44.57 -27.08
N ASP A 3 -31.12 44.60 -27.94
CA ASP A 3 -29.88 43.85 -27.96
C ASP A 3 -28.97 44.22 -26.77
N ALA A 4 -28.20 43.25 -26.26
CA ALA A 4 -26.94 43.52 -25.59
C ALA A 4 -25.99 42.33 -25.74
N SER A 5 -25.27 42.33 -26.85
CA SER A 5 -24.00 41.64 -27.04
C SER A 5 -23.05 41.81 -25.84
N THR A 6 -22.48 40.72 -25.35
CA THR A 6 -21.21 40.77 -24.63
C THR A 6 -20.36 39.58 -25.06
N ARG A 7 -19.39 39.90 -25.91
CA ARG A 7 -18.27 39.05 -26.30
C ARG A 7 -17.35 38.88 -25.09
N HIS A 8 -17.02 37.65 -24.73
CA HIS A 8 -15.84 37.35 -23.95
C HIS A 8 -14.89 36.50 -24.79
N GLU A 9 -13.70 37.04 -24.94
CA GLU A 9 -12.57 36.50 -25.71
C GLU A 9 -12.02 35.20 -25.09
N PRO A 10 -11.41 34.32 -25.92
CA PRO A 10 -10.81 33.07 -25.47
C PRO A 10 -9.45 33.30 -24.81
N LEU A 11 -9.35 32.98 -23.52
CA LEU A 11 -8.06 32.89 -22.81
C LEU A 11 -7.37 31.58 -23.20
N THR A 12 -6.33 31.69 -24.03
CA THR A 12 -5.40 30.61 -24.33
C THR A 12 -4.38 30.46 -23.19
N PRO A 13 -4.21 29.28 -22.59
CA PRO A 13 -3.00 28.98 -21.83
C PRO A 13 -1.92 28.47 -22.78
N LYS A 14 -1.00 29.36 -23.13
CA LYS A 14 0.32 29.02 -23.68
C LYS A 14 1.14 28.46 -22.52
N SER A 15 1.36 27.14 -22.48
CA SER A 15 2.36 26.53 -21.60
C SER A 15 3.20 25.55 -22.38
N ALA A 16 4.38 26.05 -22.76
CA ALA A 16 5.48 25.28 -23.26
C ALA A 16 6.02 24.41 -22.11
N ALA A 17 5.70 23.12 -22.12
CA ALA A 17 6.43 22.14 -21.34
C ALA A 17 7.52 21.57 -22.25
N GLY A 18 8.75 22.06 -22.07
CA GLY A 18 9.92 21.49 -22.69
C GLY A 18 10.06 20.02 -22.32
N SER A 19 10.02 19.14 -23.31
CA SER A 19 10.36 17.73 -23.16
C SER A 19 11.87 17.61 -23.06
N SER A 20 12.39 17.56 -21.83
CA SER A 20 13.79 17.23 -21.56
C SER A 20 13.88 15.73 -21.28
N MET A 21 14.12 14.95 -22.33
CA MET A 21 14.33 13.51 -22.23
C MET A 21 15.83 13.28 -22.02
N SER A 22 16.29 13.26 -20.76
CA SER A 22 17.67 12.88 -20.44
C SER A 22 17.82 11.36 -20.47
N LEU A 23 18.47 10.84 -21.51
CA LEU A 23 18.88 9.44 -21.60
C LEU A 23 20.02 9.19 -20.60
N MET A 24 19.76 8.40 -19.56
CA MET A 24 20.78 7.94 -18.61
C MET A 24 21.51 6.70 -19.18
N PRO A 25 22.83 6.59 -18.98
CA PRO A 25 23.59 5.41 -19.38
C PRO A 25 23.27 4.20 -18.51
N ALA A 26 23.14 3.04 -19.17
CA ALA A 26 22.99 1.75 -18.53
C ALA A 26 24.21 1.45 -17.66
N SER A 27 24.00 1.36 -16.34
CA SER A 27 25.00 0.86 -15.41
C SER A 27 25.02 -0.67 -15.49
N PRO A 28 26.15 -1.32 -15.84
CA PRO A 28 26.28 -2.76 -15.65
C PRO A 28 26.49 -3.02 -14.15
N SER A 29 25.39 -3.27 -13.43
CA SER A 29 25.43 -3.77 -12.05
C SER A 29 26.00 -5.18 -12.05
N LYS A 30 27.32 -5.26 -11.99
CA LYS A 30 28.08 -6.46 -11.72
C LYS A 30 27.91 -6.79 -10.23
N ALA A 31 26.91 -7.60 -9.90
CA ALA A 31 26.81 -8.25 -8.61
C ALA A 31 27.12 -9.74 -8.78
N PRO A 32 28.09 -10.32 -8.05
CA PRO A 32 28.22 -11.76 -8.00
C PRO A 32 26.96 -12.31 -7.33
N ALA A 33 26.20 -13.11 -8.07
CA ALA A 33 25.21 -14.00 -7.51
C ALA A 33 25.96 -15.07 -6.70
N ALA A 34 26.42 -14.71 -5.50
CA ALA A 34 26.72 -15.70 -4.49
C ALA A 34 25.37 -16.33 -4.14
N SER A 35 25.10 -17.45 -4.80
CA SER A 35 23.99 -18.37 -4.51
C SER A 35 24.21 -18.94 -3.12
N VAL A 36 23.99 -18.13 -2.09
CA VAL A 36 23.91 -18.59 -0.71
C VAL A 36 22.61 -19.36 -0.64
N GLU A 37 22.70 -20.69 -0.76
CA GLU A 37 21.56 -21.54 -0.46
C GLU A 37 21.05 -21.20 0.94
N PRO A 38 19.74 -20.93 1.10
CA PRO A 38 19.18 -20.69 2.41
C PRO A 38 19.45 -21.91 3.30
N PRO A 39 19.75 -21.71 4.60
CA PRO A 39 19.97 -22.81 5.53
C PRO A 39 18.84 -23.86 5.42
N PRO A 40 19.15 -25.16 5.43
CA PRO A 40 18.11 -26.18 5.40
C PRO A 40 17.17 -25.98 6.59
N GLY A 41 15.87 -25.96 6.31
CA GLY A 41 14.83 -25.77 7.33
C GLY A 41 14.46 -24.32 7.64
N VAL A 42 14.93 -23.33 6.87
CA VAL A 42 14.35 -21.97 6.90
C VAL A 42 13.58 -21.66 5.60
N ARG A 43 12.52 -20.86 5.75
CA ARG A 43 11.64 -20.41 4.66
C ARG A 43 11.39 -18.92 4.82
N LEU A 44 11.22 -18.22 3.70
CA LEU A 44 10.82 -16.81 3.71
C LEU A 44 9.31 -16.69 3.92
N CYS A 45 8.90 -15.77 4.78
CA CYS A 45 7.52 -15.37 4.88
C CYS A 45 7.10 -14.65 3.59
N PRO A 46 6.01 -15.08 2.91
CA PRO A 46 5.54 -14.44 1.69
C PRO A 46 4.99 -13.02 1.90
N LEU A 47 4.69 -12.63 3.14
CA LEU A 47 4.05 -11.34 3.45
C LEU A 47 5.06 -10.26 3.87
N CYS A 48 6.05 -10.62 4.70
CA CYS A 48 7.04 -9.67 5.23
C CYS A 48 8.48 -9.99 4.82
N CYS A 49 8.71 -11.02 4.00
CA CYS A 49 10.03 -11.48 3.55
C CYS A 49 11.01 -11.84 4.67
N ARG A 50 10.53 -12.07 5.90
CA ARG A 50 11.38 -12.50 7.03
C ARG A 50 11.72 -13.98 6.91
N MET A 51 12.96 -14.35 7.20
CA MET A 51 13.38 -15.76 7.31
C MET A 51 12.85 -16.35 8.63
N CYS A 52 12.07 -17.41 8.51
CA CYS A 52 11.50 -18.16 9.63
C CYS A 52 11.94 -19.63 9.52
N LYS A 53 11.99 -20.36 10.64
CA LYS A 53 12.11 -21.82 10.56
C LYS A 53 10.86 -22.36 9.87
N ALA A 54 11.02 -23.40 9.06
CA ALA A 54 9.91 -24.00 8.33
C ALA A 54 8.77 -24.45 9.26
N ALA A 55 9.13 -24.95 10.46
CA ALA A 55 8.17 -25.35 11.50
C ALA A 55 7.42 -24.16 12.13
N ASP A 56 8.06 -22.99 12.24
CA ASP A 56 7.48 -21.80 12.87
C ASP A 56 6.74 -20.91 11.86
N LEU A 57 6.90 -21.16 10.56
CA LEU A 57 6.30 -20.34 9.51
C LEU A 57 4.76 -20.24 9.61
N PRO A 58 4.00 -21.32 9.90
CA PRO A 58 2.55 -21.21 10.08
C PRO A 58 2.17 -20.26 11.22
N ALA A 59 2.77 -20.43 12.40
CA ALA A 59 2.52 -19.55 13.54
C ALA A 59 2.96 -18.10 13.26
N HIS A 60 4.05 -17.92 12.50
CA HIS A 60 4.45 -16.60 12.04
C HIS A 60 3.43 -15.98 11.09
N LEU A 61 2.85 -16.72 10.15
CA LEU A 61 1.84 -16.21 9.21
C LEU A 61 0.59 -15.70 9.94
N ASP A 62 0.14 -16.42 10.96
CA ASP A 62 -1.01 -16.02 11.79
C ASP A 62 -0.74 -14.72 12.56
N ALA A 63 0.50 -14.53 13.02
CA ALA A 63 0.93 -13.35 13.78
C ALA A 63 1.65 -12.28 12.93
N CYS A 64 1.75 -12.46 11.61
CA CYS A 64 2.57 -11.61 10.77
C CYS A 64 1.98 -10.19 10.73
N PRO A 65 2.74 -9.13 11.01
CA PRO A 65 2.23 -7.77 11.01
C PRO A 65 1.75 -7.32 9.63
N GLU A 66 2.30 -7.91 8.56
CA GLU A 66 1.89 -7.67 7.17
C GLU A 66 0.73 -8.57 6.72
N ASN A 67 0.30 -9.54 7.55
CA ASN A 67 -0.96 -10.24 7.34
C ASN A 67 -2.11 -9.32 7.77
N LYS A 68 -2.43 -8.35 6.90
CA LYS A 68 -3.44 -7.32 7.15
C LYS A 68 -4.77 -7.73 6.52
N GLY A 69 -5.82 -7.68 7.32
CA GLY A 69 -7.21 -7.72 6.88
C GLY A 69 -7.83 -6.33 6.90
N SER A 70 -8.97 -6.17 6.24
CA SER A 70 -9.74 -4.92 6.28
C SER A 70 -10.78 -4.98 7.39
N CYS A 71 -10.81 -3.96 8.25
CA CYS A 71 -11.84 -3.85 9.27
C CYS A 71 -13.22 -3.65 8.62
N PRO A 72 -14.27 -4.40 9.01
CA PRO A 72 -15.60 -4.29 8.40
C PRO A 72 -16.31 -2.96 8.69
N HIS A 73 -15.91 -2.22 9.73
CA HIS A 73 -16.57 -0.98 10.13
C HIS A 73 -15.92 0.28 9.58
N CYS A 74 -14.59 0.31 9.48
CA CYS A 74 -13.85 1.50 9.04
C CYS A 74 -12.98 1.27 7.79
N LEU A 75 -12.90 0.03 7.29
CA LEU A 75 -12.09 -0.38 6.14
C LEU A 75 -10.58 -0.13 6.30
N ALA A 76 -10.12 0.13 7.52
CA ALA A 76 -8.69 0.24 7.81
C ALA A 76 -8.01 -1.12 7.65
N GLY A 77 -6.82 -1.13 7.05
CA GLY A 77 -5.96 -2.31 6.99
C GLY A 77 -5.29 -2.53 8.35
N VAL A 78 -5.62 -3.63 9.01
CA VAL A 78 -5.14 -3.97 10.36
C VAL A 78 -4.61 -5.40 10.34
N ALA A 79 -3.52 -5.66 11.05
CA ALA A 79 -3.01 -7.02 11.21
C ALA A 79 -4.12 -7.94 11.76
N VAL A 80 -4.31 -9.11 11.15
CA VAL A 80 -5.39 -10.05 11.50
C VAL A 80 -5.33 -10.42 12.98
N SER A 81 -4.13 -10.63 13.51
CA SER A 81 -3.88 -10.91 14.94
C SER A 81 -4.35 -9.79 15.89
N ALA A 82 -4.49 -8.55 15.41
CA ALA A 82 -4.93 -7.39 16.18
C ALA A 82 -6.36 -6.92 15.81
N MET A 83 -7.06 -7.64 14.91
CA MET A 83 -8.36 -7.21 14.37
C MET A 83 -9.44 -7.15 15.46
N ASP A 84 -9.52 -8.14 16.35
CA ASP A 84 -10.50 -8.16 17.44
C ASP A 84 -10.38 -6.94 18.36
N GLU A 85 -9.15 -6.62 18.78
CA GLU A 85 -8.91 -5.46 19.63
C GLU A 85 -9.20 -4.16 18.90
N HIS A 86 -8.81 -4.09 17.62
CA HIS A 86 -9.19 -2.97 16.76
C HIS A 86 -10.71 -2.79 16.69
N ILE A 87 -11.50 -3.86 16.51
CA ILE A 87 -12.96 -3.77 16.40
C ILE A 87 -13.56 -3.20 17.70
N ARG A 88 -13.11 -3.64 18.88
CA ARG A 88 -13.56 -3.12 20.18
C ARG A 88 -13.28 -1.62 20.37
N GLN A 89 -12.19 -1.15 19.78
CA GLN A 89 -11.76 0.25 19.83
C GLN A 89 -12.18 1.04 18.58
N CYS A 90 -12.81 0.40 17.59
CA CYS A 90 -13.06 1.02 16.30
C CYS A 90 -14.11 2.14 16.46
N PRO A 91 -13.78 3.39 16.11
CA PRO A 91 -14.69 4.51 16.31
C PRO A 91 -15.96 4.36 15.47
N ARG A 92 -15.87 3.74 14.29
CA ARG A 92 -17.01 3.44 13.43
C ARG A 92 -17.89 2.29 13.96
N HIS A 93 -17.31 1.34 14.70
CA HIS A 93 -18.08 0.26 15.33
C HIS A 93 -18.94 0.79 16.48
N ARG A 94 -18.36 1.63 17.35
CA ARG A 94 -19.09 2.21 18.50
C ARG A 94 -20.23 3.16 18.11
N GLN A 95 -20.18 3.78 16.94
CA GLN A 95 -21.27 4.61 16.42
C GLN A 95 -22.50 3.81 15.97
N GLN A 96 -22.40 2.47 15.84
CA GLN A 96 -23.53 1.64 15.41
C GLN A 96 -24.50 1.28 16.55
N CYS A 97 -24.18 1.55 17.81
CA CYS A 97 -25.13 1.46 18.92
C CYS A 97 -25.91 2.78 19.05
N TYR A 98 -26.99 2.96 18.29
CA TYR A 98 -27.85 4.15 18.39
C TYR A 98 -29.13 3.92 19.21
N ILE A 99 -29.38 2.71 19.73
CA ILE A 99 -30.58 2.40 20.50
C ILE A 99 -30.21 1.43 21.63
N CYS A 100 -30.13 1.95 22.85
CA CYS A 100 -30.27 1.19 24.09
C CYS A 100 -31.25 1.92 25.02
#